data_AF-A0A2E6PWZ2-F1
#
_entry.id   AF-A0A2E6PWZ2-F1
#
_cell.length_a   1.000
_cell.length_b   1.000
_cell.length_c   1.000
_cell.angle_alpha   90.00
_cell.angle_beta   90.00
_cell.angle_gamma   90.00
#
_symmetry.space_group_name_H-M   'P 1'
#
loop_
_entity.id
_entity.type
_entity.pdbx_description
1 polymer ?
#
loop_
_entity_poly.entity_id
_entity_poly.type
_entity_poly.pdbx_seq_one_letter_code
_entity_poly.pdbx_strand_id
1 'polypeptide(L)' 'MQNVINIDGKEYPTEAFDDTQKYIVTQIRHLQAKQLQAKMELDQVQVALQVYTNQLIASVKKEENSNE' A
#
# COMPACT_ATOMS: atom_id res chain seq x y z
N MET A 1 20.15 12.50 -12.03
CA MET A 1 19.01 11.58 -12.17
C MET A 1 18.00 12.23 -13.08
N GLN A 2 17.64 11.58 -14.19
CA GLN A 2 16.69 12.14 -15.16
C GLN A 2 15.29 12.08 -14.53
N ASN A 3 14.66 13.23 -14.30
CA ASN A 3 13.30 13.28 -13.78
C ASN A 3 12.34 12.95 -14.93
N VAL A 4 12.06 11.68 -15.11
CA VAL A 4 11.06 11.20 -16.07
C VAL A 4 9.77 10.81 -15.34
N ILE A 5 8.64 10.93 -16.04
CA ILE A 5 7.36 10.34 -15.64
C ILE A 5 6.86 9.46 -16.80
N ASN A 6 6.35 8.28 -16.47
CA ASN A 6 5.70 7.41 -17.45
C ASN A 6 4.20 7.74 -17.49
N ILE A 7 3.70 8.08 -18.68
CA ILE A 7 2.29 8.35 -18.96
C ILE A 7 1.92 7.48 -20.17
N ASP A 8 0.92 6.61 -20.02
CA ASP A 8 0.45 5.67 -21.04
C ASP A 8 1.56 4.83 -21.69
N GLY A 9 2.55 4.41 -20.89
CA GLY A 9 3.67 3.59 -21.36
C GLY A 9 4.80 4.38 -22.02
N LYS A 10 4.69 5.71 -22.12
CA LYS A 10 5.72 6.59 -22.69
C LYS A 10 6.40 7.41 -21.61
N GLU A 11 7.72 7.53 -21.69
CA GLU A 11 8.52 8.35 -20.80
C GLU A 11 8.55 9.81 -21.25
N TYR A 12 8.34 10.72 -20.31
CA TYR A 12 8.39 12.16 -20.53
C TYR A 12 9.41 12.81 -19.61
N PRO A 13 10.39 13.57 -20.14
CA PRO A 13 11.31 14.35 -19.32
C PRO A 13 10.56 15.54 -18.71
N THR A 14 10.50 15.62 -17.38
CA THR A 14 9.76 16.67 -16.68
C THR A 14 10.47 18.02 -16.70
N GLU A 15 11.69 18.08 -17.25
CA GLU A 15 12.46 19.33 -17.39
C GLU A 15 11.82 20.26 -18.42
N ALA A 16 11.24 19.69 -19.48
CA ALA A 16 10.55 20.41 -20.54
C ALA A 16 9.12 20.84 -20.16
N PHE A 17 8.68 20.51 -18.95
CA PHE A 17 7.33 20.82 -18.49
C PHE A 17 7.21 22.28 -18.04
N ASP A 18 6.04 22.86 -18.24
CA ASP A 18 5.68 24.14 -17.62
C ASP A 18 5.49 23.98 -16.09
N ASP A 19 5.36 25.10 -15.39
CA ASP A 19 5.26 25.11 -13.93
C ASP A 19 4.02 24.36 -13.41
N THR A 20 2.91 24.41 -14.16
CA THR A 20 1.67 23.72 -13.81
C THR A 20 1.86 22.20 -13.93
N GLN A 21 2.46 21.75 -15.02
CA GLN A 21 2.79 20.35 -15.27
C GLN A 21 3.78 19.81 -14.23
N LYS A 22 4.82 20.59 -13.86
CA LYS A 22 5.78 20.23 -12.80
C LYS A 22 5.10 20.10 -11.44
N TYR A 23 4.18 21.00 -11.11
CA TYR A 23 3.38 20.92 -9.90
C TYR A 23 2.52 19.65 -9.89
N ILE A 24 1.82 19.36 -10.99
CA ILE A 24 0.99 18.16 -11.12
C ILE A 24 1.83 16.89 -10.95
N VAL A 25 3.00 16.79 -11.59
CA VAL A 25 3.93 15.65 -11.41
C VAL A 25 4.32 15.49 -9.94
N THR A 26 4.58 16.60 -9.25
CA THR A 26 4.91 16.58 -7.81
C THR A 26 3.75 16.03 -6.99
N GLN A 27 2.52 16.45 -7.29
CA GLN A 27 1.33 15.93 -6.61
C GLN A 27 1.11 14.43 -6.92
N ILE A 28 1.31 13.99 -8.16
CA ILE A 28 1.21 12.57 -8.55
C ILE A 28 2.19 11.74 -7.73
N ARG A 29 3.47 12.15 -7.65
CA ARG A 29 4.49 11.43 -6.87
C ARG A 29 4.14 11.36 -5.39
N HIS A 30 3.62 12.45 -4.83
CA HIS A 30 3.15 12.47 -3.43
C HIS A 30 1.99 11.51 -3.20
N LEU A 31 1.00 11.49 -4.10
CA LEU A 31 -0.15 10.60 -4.01
C LEU A 31 0.24 9.13 -4.21
N GLN A 32 1.18 8.82 -5.10
CA GLN A 32 1.73 7.47 -5.25
C GLN A 32 2.41 6.99 -3.97
N ALA A 33 3.19 7.85 -3.32
CA ALA A 33 3.81 7.52 -2.03
C ALA A 33 2.77 7.26 -0.94
N LYS A 34 1.73 8.11 -0.85
CA LYS A 34 0.61 7.89 0.08
C LYS A 34 -0.15 6.60 -0.20
N GLN A 35 -0.41 6.30 -1.47
CA GLN A 35 -1.06 5.05 -1.88
C GLN A 35 -0.24 3.83 -1.44
N LEU A 36 1.08 3.87 -1.65
CA LEU A 36 1.97 2.79 -1.21
C LEU A 36 1.92 2.63 0.32
N GLN A 37 1.99 3.72 1.07
CA GLN A 37 1.90 3.68 2.53
C GLN A 37 0.57 3.07 3.01
N ALA A 38 -0.56 3.54 2.49
CA ALA A 38 -1.88 3.02 2.85
C ALA A 38 -2.02 1.52 2.53
N LYS A 39 -1.42 1.06 1.42
CA LYS A 39 -1.39 -0.37 1.09
C LYS A 39 -0.60 -1.17 2.13
N MET A 40 0.57 -0.70 2.54
CA MET A 40 1.36 -1.38 3.58
C MET A 40 0.63 -1.44 4.92
N GLU A 41 -0.05 -0.36 5.31
CA GLU A 41 -0.89 -0.33 6.52
C GLU A 41 -2.04 -1.33 6.44
N LEU A 42 -2.70 -1.42 5.29
CA LEU A 42 -3.76 -2.43 5.06
C LEU A 42 -3.21 -3.85 5.15
N ASP A 43 -2.07 -4.13 4.51
CA ASP A 43 -1.43 -5.45 4.54
C ASP A 43 -1.09 -5.85 5.99
N GLN A 44 -0.59 -4.91 6.80
CA GLN A 44 -0.31 -5.14 8.22
C GLN A 44 -1.59 -5.49 9.01
N VAL A 45 -2.67 -4.74 8.81
CA VAL A 45 -3.96 -4.97 9.48
C VAL A 45 -4.53 -6.33 9.10
N GLN A 46 -4.46 -6.70 7.82
CA GLN A 46 -4.95 -8.00 7.33
C GLN A 46 -4.20 -9.17 7.97
N VAL A 47 -2.86 -9.10 8.02
CA VAL A 47 -2.03 -10.13 8.65
C VAL A 47 -2.35 -10.25 10.13
N ALA A 48 -2.42 -9.13 10.86
CA ALA A 48 -2.74 -9.13 12.28
C ALA A 48 -4.12 -9.74 12.56
N LEU A 49 -5.13 -9.35 11.80
CA LEU A 49 -6.48 -9.90 11.92
C LEU A 49 -6.49 -11.41 11.70
N GLN A 50 -5.78 -11.90 10.68
CA GLN A 50 -5.68 -13.33 10.38
C GLN A 50 -5.03 -14.10 11.54
N VAL A 51 -3.93 -13.57 12.10
CA VAL A 51 -3.22 -14.19 13.22
C VAL A 51 -4.13 -14.29 14.45
N TYR A 52 -4.77 -13.18 14.85
CA TYR A 52 -5.65 -13.19 16.02
C TYR A 52 -6.87 -14.10 15.84
N THR A 53 -7.44 -14.12 14.63
CA THR A 53 -8.54 -15.03 14.31
C THR A 53 -8.12 -16.50 14.45
N ASN A 54 -6.95 -16.86 13.93
CA ASN A 54 -6.41 -18.22 14.05
C ASN A 54 -6.12 -18.60 15.50
N GLN A 55 -5.59 -17.67 16.30
CA GLN A 55 -5.36 -17.88 17.74
C GLN A 55 -6.67 -18.16 18.47
N LEU A 56 -7.72 -17.38 18.20
CA LEU A 56 -9.04 -17.58 18.81
C LEU A 56 -9.62 -18.95 18.42
N ILE A 57 -9.59 -19.30 17.13
CA ILE A 57 -10.06 -20.61 16.64
C ILE A 57 -9.33 -21.75 17.35
N ALA A 58 -8.00 -21.65 17.50
CA ALA A 58 -7.22 -22.66 18.18
C ALA A 58 -7.59 -22.77 19.68
N SER A 59 -7.83 -21.63 20.35
CA SER A 59 -8.24 -21.60 21.76
C SER A 59 -9.59 -22.28 21.97
N VAL A 60 -10.60 -21.91 21.17
CA VAL A 60 -11.96 -22.47 21.28
C VAL A 60 -11.95 -23.97 21.02
N LYS A 61 -11.28 -24.43 19.96
CA LYS A 61 -11.16 -25.86 19.67
C LYS A 61 -10.45 -26.63 20.78
N LYS A 62 -9.44 -26.04 21.41
CA LYS A 62 -8.75 -26.66 22.54
C LYS A 62 -9.67 -26.82 23.74
N GLU A 63 -10.48 -25.81 24.05
CA GLU A 63 -11.48 -25.87 25.13
C GLU A 63 -12.55 -26.94 24.87
N GLU A 64 -13.07 -27.04 23.65
CA GLU A 64 -14.03 -28.08 23.25
C GLU A 64 -13.47 -29.49 23.49
N ASN A 65 -12.26 -29.78 23.01
CA ASN A 65 -11.63 -31.10 23.18
C ASN A 65 -11.16 -31.41 24.62
N SER A 66 -11.10 -30.41 25.51
CA SER A 66 -10.71 -30.63 26.91
C SER A 66 -11.90 -30.96 27.82
N ASN A 67 -13.13 -30.73 27.33
CA ASN A 67 -14.38 -30.94 28.06
C ASN A 67 -15.13 -32.23 27.62
N GLU A 68 -14.55 -33.02 26.72
CA GLU A 68 -14.96 -34.38 26.34
C GLU A 68 -14.09 -35.43 27.03
#